data_AF-A0AAW1VAU4-F1
#
_entry.id   AF-A0AAW1VAU4-F1
#
_cell.length_a   1.000
_cell.length_b   1.000
_cell.length_c   1.000
_cell.angle_alpha   90.00
_cell.angle_beta   90.00
_cell.angle_gamma   90.00
#
_symmetry.space_group_name_H-M   'P 1'
#
loop_
_entity.id
_entity.type
_entity.pdbx_description
1 polymer ?
#
loop_
_entity_poly.entity_id
_entity_poly.type
_entity_poly.pdbx_seq_one_letter_code
_entity_poly.pdbx_strand_id
1 'polypeptide(L)'
;MKYLGVIIFSFAVCQVMGFVSEPYDLLSATFHTPAMRAITKMLRSKCQNKTVELEEKIKGLKDCYLEIKETETICSVMKDRLTRCLNPLADFMHKCVESTKYADVPQFTLEIFNSVTNYVCQTKGEKLIELLHPCLVTLGYEKHRMCMKSFEQKLSNIEKDDTIKNVKTDICKSLEKTKTCFLREFKSVCHNDVTLNSAVGFYDAVITKPCKHI
;
A
#
# COMPACT_ATOMS: atom_id res chain seq x y z
N MET A 1 -0.23 -24.36 1.98
CA MET A 1 -0.26 -22.87 1.99
C MET A 1 0.77 -22.29 1.02
N LYS A 2 0.51 -22.37 -0.31
CA LYS A 2 1.45 -21.97 -1.38
C LYS A 2 0.99 -20.76 -2.21
N TYR A 3 -0.06 -20.04 -1.82
CA TYR A 3 -0.71 -19.02 -2.65
C TYR A 3 -0.33 -17.55 -2.37
N LEU A 4 0.65 -17.29 -1.51
CA LEU A 4 1.00 -15.90 -1.13
C LEU A 4 1.99 -15.19 -2.07
N GLY A 5 2.53 -15.91 -3.06
CA GLY A 5 3.39 -15.35 -4.12
C GLY A 5 2.64 -14.89 -5.36
N VAL A 6 1.34 -15.19 -5.47
CA VAL A 6 0.53 -15.01 -6.69
C VAL A 6 -0.18 -13.64 -6.75
N ILE A 7 -0.29 -12.92 -5.62
CA ILE A 7 -1.15 -11.73 -5.54
C ILE A 7 -0.37 -10.42 -5.81
N ILE A 8 0.94 -10.40 -5.53
CA ILE A 8 1.84 -9.34 -6.03
C ILE A 8 2.10 -9.56 -7.54
N PHE A 9 1.98 -10.80 -7.99
CA PHE A 9 2.07 -11.25 -9.38
C PHE A 9 0.81 -10.92 -10.23
N SER A 10 -0.36 -10.75 -9.62
CA SER A 10 -1.59 -10.43 -10.37
C SER A 10 -1.61 -8.99 -10.90
N PHE A 11 -0.90 -8.05 -10.26
CA PHE A 11 -0.93 -6.65 -10.70
C PHE A 11 -0.07 -6.39 -11.95
N ALA A 12 1.00 -7.16 -12.14
CA ALA A 12 1.89 -7.04 -13.29
C ALA A 12 1.45 -7.87 -14.50
N VAL A 13 0.78 -8.99 -14.27
CA VAL A 13 0.33 -9.89 -15.34
C VAL A 13 -1.07 -9.49 -15.85
N CYS A 14 -1.94 -8.92 -15.01
CA CYS A 14 -3.27 -8.47 -15.45
C CYS A 14 -3.26 -7.19 -16.31
N GLN A 15 -2.26 -6.31 -16.14
CA GLN A 15 -2.20 -5.04 -16.87
C GLN A 15 -1.76 -5.19 -18.35
N VAL A 16 -0.98 -6.21 -18.70
CA VAL A 16 -0.47 -6.38 -20.09
C VAL A 16 -1.44 -7.17 -20.97
N MET A 17 -2.32 -7.99 -20.38
CA MET A 17 -3.22 -8.90 -21.13
C MET A 17 -4.70 -8.48 -21.18
N GLY A 18 -5.04 -7.23 -20.86
CA GLY A 18 -6.41 -6.74 -21.02
C GLY A 18 -7.42 -7.26 -19.99
N PHE A 19 -6.98 -7.65 -18.79
CA PHE A 19 -7.83 -8.09 -17.69
C PHE A 19 -7.65 -7.19 -16.46
N VAL A 20 -8.16 -5.96 -16.52
CA VAL A 20 -8.74 -5.35 -15.32
C VAL A 20 -10.23 -5.34 -15.58
N SER A 21 -10.91 -6.43 -15.25
CA SER A 21 -12.37 -6.39 -15.19
C SER A 21 -12.81 -5.52 -14.00
N GLU A 22 -11.99 -5.37 -12.95
CA GLU A 22 -12.38 -4.67 -11.73
C GLU A 22 -11.20 -3.92 -11.04
N PRO A 23 -11.25 -2.58 -10.89
CA PRO A 23 -10.38 -1.79 -9.97
C PRO A 23 -10.22 -2.28 -8.48
N TYR A 24 -10.88 -3.37 -8.04
CA TYR A 24 -10.67 -4.05 -6.76
C TYR A 24 -9.25 -4.62 -6.65
N ASP A 25 -8.66 -4.99 -7.79
CA ASP A 25 -7.34 -5.59 -7.85
C ASP A 25 -6.22 -4.62 -7.49
N LEU A 26 -6.37 -3.31 -7.74
CA LEU A 26 -5.39 -2.29 -7.31
C LEU A 26 -5.46 -2.03 -5.81
N LEU A 27 -6.69 -2.01 -5.28
CA LEU A 27 -6.90 -1.90 -3.84
C LEU A 27 -6.25 -3.08 -3.13
N SER A 28 -6.53 -4.30 -3.60
CA SER A 28 -5.89 -5.52 -3.13
C SER A 28 -4.35 -5.40 -3.22
N ALA A 29 -3.78 -5.04 -4.37
CA ALA A 29 -2.33 -4.92 -4.54
C ALA A 29 -1.67 -3.94 -3.56
N THR A 30 -2.30 -2.79 -3.32
CA THR A 30 -1.78 -1.77 -2.39
C THR A 30 -1.80 -2.28 -0.94
N PHE A 31 -2.90 -2.91 -0.51
CA PHE A 31 -3.02 -3.51 0.83
C PHE A 31 -2.14 -4.76 1.01
N HIS A 32 -1.73 -5.42 -0.07
CA HIS A 32 -0.86 -6.61 -0.03
C HIS A 32 0.64 -6.33 -0.04
N THR A 33 1.05 -5.06 -0.16
CA THR A 33 2.46 -4.72 0.08
C THR A 33 2.85 -5.16 1.50
N PRO A 34 4.08 -5.64 1.74
CA PRO A 34 4.51 -6.03 3.08
C PRO A 34 4.33 -4.88 4.11
N ALA A 35 4.52 -3.63 3.67
CA ALA A 35 4.33 -2.45 4.51
C ALA A 35 2.87 -2.29 4.93
N MET A 36 1.93 -2.29 3.98
CA MET A 36 0.50 -2.14 4.28
C MET A 36 -0.07 -3.34 5.03
N ARG A 37 0.44 -4.56 4.80
CA ARG A 37 0.08 -5.73 5.61
C ARG A 37 0.52 -5.56 7.06
N ALA A 38 1.73 -5.09 7.29
CA ALA A 38 2.23 -4.87 8.65
C ALA A 38 1.45 -3.76 9.37
N ILE A 39 1.13 -2.65 8.67
CA ILE A 39 0.30 -1.56 9.22
C ILE A 39 -1.13 -2.06 9.50
N THR A 40 -1.75 -2.77 8.57
CA THR A 40 -3.10 -3.33 8.75
C THR A 40 -3.15 -4.32 9.92
N LYS A 41 -2.14 -5.19 10.06
CA LYS A 41 -2.03 -6.12 11.18
C LYS A 41 -1.93 -5.38 12.51
N MET A 42 -1.13 -4.32 12.56
CA MET A 42 -0.99 -3.47 13.74
C MET A 42 -2.32 -2.78 14.09
N LEU A 43 -3.00 -2.20 13.11
CA LEU A 43 -4.30 -1.56 13.34
C LEU A 43 -5.36 -2.57 13.81
N ARG A 44 -5.41 -3.76 13.21
CA ARG A 44 -6.32 -4.84 13.62
C ARG A 44 -6.03 -5.31 15.05
N SER A 45 -4.76 -5.37 15.47
CA SER A 45 -4.38 -5.78 16.83
C SER A 45 -4.90 -4.81 17.89
N LYS A 46 -5.17 -3.55 17.54
CA LYS A 46 -5.78 -2.54 18.41
C LYS A 46 -7.30 -2.51 18.36
N CYS A 47 -7.91 -3.29 17.47
CA CYS A 47 -9.35 -3.28 17.17
C CYS A 47 -10.09 -4.57 17.57
N GLN A 48 -9.52 -5.37 18.48
CA GLN A 48 -9.96 -6.74 18.75
C GLN A 48 -11.45 -6.84 19.15
N ASN A 49 -11.96 -5.85 19.87
CA ASN A 49 -13.34 -5.85 20.39
C ASN A 49 -14.40 -5.44 19.35
N LYS A 50 -14.01 -4.97 18.16
CA LYS A 50 -14.93 -4.50 17.11
C LYS A 50 -14.77 -5.30 15.81
N THR A 51 -14.36 -6.57 15.91
CA THR A 51 -14.05 -7.43 14.75
C THR A 51 -15.25 -7.63 13.82
N VAL A 52 -16.46 -7.81 14.36
CA VAL A 52 -17.69 -7.97 13.55
C VAL A 52 -18.01 -6.70 12.78
N GLU A 53 -18.02 -5.54 13.44
CA GLU A 53 -18.24 -4.23 12.79
C GLU A 53 -17.16 -3.94 11.73
N LEU A 54 -15.91 -4.33 11.99
CA LEU A 54 -14.81 -4.22 11.02
C LEU A 54 -15.09 -5.06 9.77
N GLU A 55 -15.54 -6.31 9.93
CA GLU A 55 -15.90 -7.18 8.81
C GLU A 55 -17.08 -6.62 8.00
N GLU A 56 -18.08 -6.04 8.67
CA GLU A 56 -19.20 -5.34 8.02
C GLU A 56 -18.73 -4.12 7.23
N LYS A 57 -17.80 -3.31 7.77
CA LYS A 57 -17.21 -2.17 7.03
C LYS A 57 -16.41 -2.63 5.82
N ILE A 58 -15.65 -3.71 5.94
CA ILE A 58 -14.91 -4.32 4.82
C ILE A 58 -15.87 -4.83 3.75
N LYS A 59 -17.00 -5.44 4.16
CA LYS A 59 -18.04 -5.89 3.22
C LYS A 59 -18.69 -4.70 2.52
N GLY A 60 -19.08 -3.66 3.25
CA GLY A 60 -19.67 -2.44 2.67
C GLY A 60 -18.72 -1.72 1.71
N LEU A 61 -17.41 -1.82 1.93
CA LEU A 61 -16.41 -1.34 0.97
C LEU A 61 -16.49 -2.09 -0.36
N LYS A 62 -16.65 -3.43 -0.33
CA LYS A 62 -16.80 -4.25 -1.54
C LYS A 62 -18.05 -3.84 -2.32
N ASP A 63 -19.17 -3.63 -1.62
CA ASP A 63 -20.44 -3.26 -2.24
C ASP A 63 -20.38 -1.85 -2.85
N CYS A 64 -19.84 -0.86 -2.12
CA CYS A 64 -19.61 0.51 -2.61
C CYS A 64 -18.74 0.56 -3.87
N TYR A 65 -17.83 -0.39 -3.97
CA TYR A 65 -16.84 -0.45 -5.03
C TYR A 65 -17.41 -1.04 -6.34
N LEU A 66 -18.35 -2.00 -6.27
CA LEU A 66 -18.89 -2.74 -7.42
C LEU A 66 -19.83 -1.93 -8.33
N GLU A 67 -20.29 -0.75 -7.94
CA GLU A 67 -21.31 0.02 -8.68
C GLU A 67 -20.78 0.78 -9.94
N ILE A 68 -19.77 0.26 -10.66
CA ILE A 68 -19.05 1.03 -11.70
C ILE A 68 -20.01 1.47 -12.83
N LYS A 69 -19.99 2.76 -13.17
CA LYS A 69 -20.77 3.27 -14.31
C LYS A 69 -19.96 3.15 -15.60
N GLU A 70 -20.62 2.85 -16.71
CA GLU A 70 -19.99 2.70 -18.02
C GLU A 70 -19.19 3.94 -18.48
N THR A 71 -19.51 5.13 -17.95
CA THR A 71 -18.86 6.39 -18.30
C THR A 71 -17.61 6.71 -17.48
N GLU A 72 -17.27 5.90 -16.47
CA GLU A 72 -16.15 6.17 -15.58
C GLU A 72 -14.85 5.54 -16.09
N THR A 73 -13.77 6.32 -16.09
CA THR A 73 -12.42 5.78 -16.29
C THR A 73 -11.92 5.10 -15.01
N ILE A 74 -11.01 4.14 -15.14
CA ILE A 74 -10.33 3.48 -14.02
C ILE A 74 -9.77 4.51 -13.02
N CYS A 75 -9.16 5.60 -13.52
CA CYS A 75 -8.59 6.64 -12.68
C CYS A 75 -9.62 7.52 -11.97
N SER A 76 -10.76 7.83 -12.61
CA SER A 76 -11.85 8.53 -11.93
C SER A 76 -12.50 7.66 -10.85
N VAL A 77 -12.64 6.35 -11.10
CA VAL A 77 -13.13 5.40 -10.08
C VAL A 77 -12.16 5.35 -8.90
N MET A 78 -10.86 5.20 -9.16
CA MET A 78 -9.87 5.06 -8.08
C MET A 78 -9.68 6.36 -7.27
N LYS A 79 -9.78 7.54 -7.88
CA LYS A 79 -9.62 8.80 -7.15
C LYS A 79 -10.85 9.16 -6.34
N ASP A 80 -12.03 9.15 -6.97
CA ASP A 80 -13.19 9.76 -6.35
C ASP A 80 -14.03 8.73 -5.60
N ARG A 81 -14.17 7.53 -6.16
CA ARG A 81 -15.01 6.50 -5.55
C ARG A 81 -14.28 5.73 -4.47
N LEU A 82 -13.04 5.35 -4.71
CA LEU A 82 -12.30 4.52 -3.76
C LEU A 82 -12.02 5.25 -2.46
N THR A 83 -11.65 6.53 -2.52
CA THR A 83 -11.55 7.37 -1.32
C THR A 83 -12.89 7.46 -0.58
N ARG A 84 -14.01 7.66 -1.30
CA ARG A 84 -15.35 7.66 -0.68
C ARG A 84 -15.70 6.32 -0.02
N CYS A 85 -15.36 5.19 -0.64
CA CYS A 85 -15.63 3.85 -0.09
C CYS A 85 -14.70 3.49 1.08
N LEU A 86 -13.47 4.03 1.10
CA LEU A 86 -12.49 3.79 2.15
C LEU A 86 -12.65 4.70 3.37
N ASN A 87 -13.17 5.93 3.19
CA ASN A 87 -13.35 6.88 4.30
C ASN A 87 -14.15 6.29 5.48
N PRO A 88 -15.31 5.63 5.28
CA PRO A 88 -16.05 5.00 6.38
C PRO A 88 -15.25 3.95 7.15
N LEU A 89 -14.37 3.21 6.45
CA LEU A 89 -13.48 2.24 7.08
C LEU A 89 -12.37 2.93 7.87
N ALA A 90 -11.75 3.98 7.34
CA ALA A 90 -10.73 4.75 8.06
C ALA A 90 -11.31 5.45 9.29
N ASP A 91 -12.50 6.03 9.20
CA ASP A 91 -13.22 6.65 10.32
C ASP A 91 -13.53 5.61 11.41
N PHE A 92 -13.97 4.43 11.01
CA PHE A 92 -14.19 3.32 11.93
C PHE A 92 -12.88 2.92 12.62
N MET A 93 -11.79 2.73 11.86
CA MET A 93 -10.49 2.35 12.40
C MET A 93 -9.94 3.43 13.35
N HIS A 94 -10.14 4.71 13.04
CA HIS A 94 -9.77 5.83 13.92
C HIS A 94 -10.50 5.75 15.26
N LYS A 95 -11.83 5.56 15.24
CA LYS A 95 -12.65 5.37 16.44
C LYS A 95 -12.35 4.08 17.20
N CYS A 96 -11.86 3.07 16.50
CA CYS A 96 -11.63 1.74 17.04
C CYS A 96 -10.30 1.63 17.79
N VAL A 97 -9.27 2.32 17.31
CA VAL A 97 -7.93 2.22 17.88
C VAL A 97 -7.83 2.91 19.24
N GLU A 98 -8.75 3.83 19.58
CA GLU A 98 -8.98 4.52 20.88
C GLU A 98 -7.74 5.19 21.54
N SER A 99 -6.57 5.04 20.94
CA SER A 99 -5.27 5.48 21.42
C SER A 99 -4.78 6.63 20.56
N THR A 100 -4.51 7.77 21.21
CA THR A 100 -3.93 8.96 20.57
C THR A 100 -2.61 8.66 19.87
N LYS A 101 -1.86 7.67 20.35
CA LYS A 101 -0.60 7.18 19.75
C LYS A 101 -0.75 6.73 18.29
N TYR A 102 -1.91 6.19 17.92
CA TYR A 102 -2.17 5.58 16.61
C TYR A 102 -3.29 6.28 15.82
N ALA A 103 -3.86 7.37 16.35
CA ALA A 103 -5.03 8.04 15.80
C ALA A 103 -4.84 8.46 14.32
N ASP A 104 -3.62 8.86 13.94
CA ASP A 104 -3.33 9.32 12.58
C ASP A 104 -3.04 8.18 11.58
N VAL A 105 -2.84 6.95 12.06
CA VAL A 105 -2.39 5.82 11.22
C VAL A 105 -3.46 5.38 10.20
N PRO A 106 -4.77 5.32 10.54
CA PRO A 106 -5.81 5.03 9.56
C PRO A 106 -5.86 6.07 8.43
N GLN A 107 -5.79 7.36 8.76
CA GLN A 107 -5.80 8.42 7.75
C GLN A 107 -4.52 8.38 6.90
N PHE A 108 -3.37 8.14 7.53
CA PHE A 108 -2.10 7.94 6.83
C PHE A 108 -2.15 6.78 5.82
N THR A 109 -2.86 5.70 6.14
CA THR A 109 -3.09 4.57 5.21
C THR A 109 -3.85 5.03 3.95
N LEU A 110 -4.84 5.90 4.10
CA LEU A 110 -5.55 6.50 2.95
C LEU A 110 -4.66 7.46 2.15
N GLU A 111 -3.82 8.24 2.82
CA GLU A 111 -2.86 9.14 2.16
C GLU A 111 -1.90 8.35 1.25
N ILE A 112 -1.39 7.20 1.72
CA ILE A 112 -0.59 6.28 0.92
C ILE A 112 -1.37 5.82 -0.31
N PHE A 113 -2.59 5.34 -0.10
CA PHE A 113 -3.44 4.83 -1.18
C PHE A 113 -3.69 5.89 -2.26
N ASN A 114 -4.10 7.09 -1.84
CA ASN A 114 -4.37 8.21 -2.75
C ASN A 114 -3.11 8.63 -3.50
N SER A 115 -1.95 8.63 -2.82
CA SER A 115 -0.68 8.98 -3.43
C SER A 115 -0.25 7.99 -4.52
N VAL A 116 -0.37 6.69 -4.25
CA VAL A 116 -0.10 5.61 -5.23
C VAL A 116 -1.05 5.72 -6.43
N THR A 117 -2.35 5.89 -6.16
CA THR A 117 -3.36 6.06 -7.21
C THR A 117 -3.04 7.26 -8.10
N ASN A 118 -2.70 8.40 -7.50
CA ASN A 118 -2.30 9.60 -8.23
C ASN A 118 -1.05 9.36 -9.08
N TYR A 119 -0.06 8.65 -8.54
CA TYR A 119 1.15 8.29 -9.30
C TYR A 119 0.79 7.44 -10.51
N VAL A 120 0.05 6.33 -10.33
CA VAL A 120 -0.35 5.44 -11.43
C VAL A 120 -1.12 6.21 -12.51
N CYS A 121 -2.10 7.02 -12.11
CA CYS A 121 -2.94 7.78 -13.03
C CYS A 121 -2.24 8.93 -13.77
N GLN A 122 -1.09 9.39 -13.28
CA GLN A 122 -0.28 10.42 -13.92
C GLN A 122 0.93 9.84 -14.66
N THR A 123 1.21 8.55 -14.47
CA THR A 123 2.37 7.89 -15.07
C THR A 123 2.05 7.47 -16.49
N LYS A 124 2.99 7.72 -17.41
CA LYS A 124 2.89 7.30 -18.81
C LYS A 124 2.93 5.77 -18.92
N GLY A 125 2.26 5.22 -19.93
CA GLY A 125 2.16 3.76 -20.15
C GLY A 125 3.50 3.03 -20.14
N GLU A 126 4.54 3.58 -20.78
CA GLU A 126 5.90 3.01 -20.77
C GLU A 126 6.41 2.74 -19.35
N LYS A 127 6.33 3.74 -18.46
CA LYS A 127 6.77 3.59 -17.06
C LYS A 127 5.90 2.62 -16.26
N LEU A 128 4.61 2.49 -16.61
CA LEU A 128 3.74 1.49 -15.98
C LEU A 128 4.12 0.08 -16.41
N ILE A 129 4.42 -0.15 -17.70
CA ILE A 129 4.89 -1.43 -18.22
C ILE A 129 6.21 -1.83 -17.57
N GLU A 130 7.10 -0.87 -17.33
CA GLU A 130 8.37 -1.11 -16.67
C GLU A 130 8.23 -1.61 -15.23
N LEU A 131 7.13 -1.30 -14.52
CA LEU A 131 6.85 -1.88 -13.19
C LEU A 131 6.64 -3.40 -13.23
N LEU A 132 6.42 -3.95 -14.43
CA LEU A 132 6.13 -5.35 -14.71
C LEU A 132 7.39 -6.08 -15.20
N HIS A 133 8.51 -5.35 -15.32
CA HIS A 133 9.77 -5.91 -15.78
C HIS A 133 10.21 -7.06 -14.84
N PRO A 134 10.63 -8.22 -15.37
CA PRO A 134 10.96 -9.39 -14.56
C PRO A 134 11.96 -9.12 -13.44
N CYS A 135 12.95 -8.26 -13.68
CA CYS A 135 13.94 -7.91 -12.66
C CYS A 135 13.29 -7.28 -11.40
N LEU A 136 12.18 -6.55 -11.53
CA LEU A 136 11.44 -6.00 -10.39
C LEU A 136 10.57 -7.09 -9.74
N VAL A 137 9.92 -7.91 -10.56
CA VAL A 137 8.89 -8.87 -10.12
C VAL A 137 9.48 -10.10 -9.43
N THR A 138 10.62 -10.60 -9.90
CA THR A 138 11.23 -11.83 -9.37
C THR A 138 12.37 -11.52 -8.40
N LEU A 139 13.45 -10.92 -8.91
CA LEU A 139 14.66 -10.63 -8.15
C LEU A 139 14.44 -9.48 -7.17
N GLY A 140 13.79 -8.42 -7.65
CA GLY A 140 13.41 -7.27 -6.84
C GLY A 140 12.49 -7.65 -5.68
N TYR A 141 11.56 -8.58 -5.87
CA TYR A 141 10.64 -8.99 -4.80
C TYR A 141 11.36 -9.66 -3.62
N GLU A 142 12.27 -10.59 -3.87
CA GLU A 142 13.02 -11.26 -2.80
C GLU A 142 13.87 -10.27 -2.01
N LYS A 143 14.56 -9.38 -2.74
CA LYS A 143 15.36 -8.31 -2.15
C LYS A 143 14.53 -7.30 -1.37
N HIS A 144 13.39 -6.90 -1.91
CA HIS A 144 12.43 -6.06 -1.23
C HIS A 144 11.95 -6.71 0.07
N ARG A 145 11.60 -7.99 0.04
CA ARG A 145 11.18 -8.75 1.23
C ARG A 145 12.26 -8.75 2.31
N MET A 146 13.54 -8.84 1.94
CA MET A 146 14.65 -8.71 2.90
C MET A 146 14.66 -7.31 3.56
N CYS A 147 14.53 -6.24 2.77
CA CYS A 147 14.46 -4.88 3.28
C CYS A 147 13.23 -4.63 4.18
N MET A 148 12.11 -5.30 3.89
CA MET A 148 10.87 -5.18 4.66
C MET A 148 10.92 -5.88 6.02
N LYS A 149 11.76 -6.91 6.22
CA LYS A 149 11.90 -7.56 7.53
C LYS A 149 12.29 -6.56 8.63
N SER A 150 13.17 -5.62 8.32
CA SER A 150 13.58 -4.58 9.27
C SER A 150 12.40 -3.65 9.63
N PHE A 151 11.57 -3.31 8.65
CA PHE A 151 10.36 -2.52 8.87
C PHE A 151 9.33 -3.26 9.72
N GLU A 152 9.06 -4.53 9.41
CA GLU A 152 8.14 -5.38 10.19
C GLU A 152 8.61 -5.52 11.65
N GLN A 153 9.90 -5.74 11.86
CA GLN A 153 10.49 -5.80 13.20
C GLN A 153 10.36 -4.47 13.94
N LYS A 154 10.61 -3.35 13.25
CA LYS A 154 10.48 -2.02 13.85
C LYS A 154 9.03 -1.70 14.21
N LEU A 155 8.06 -2.05 13.37
CA LEU A 155 6.63 -1.97 13.69
C LEU A 155 6.25 -2.78 14.92
N SER A 156 6.73 -4.03 15.02
CA SER A 156 6.47 -4.85 16.21
C SER A 156 7.10 -4.26 17.48
N ASN A 157 8.24 -3.59 17.36
CA ASN A 157 8.84 -2.88 18.49
C ASN A 157 8.03 -1.62 18.86
N ILE A 158 7.50 -0.89 17.88
CA ILE A 158 6.63 0.27 18.10
C ILE A 158 5.36 -0.12 18.87
N GLU A 159 4.81 -1.31 18.60
CA GLU A 159 3.67 -1.85 19.34
C GLU A 159 3.95 -2.09 20.83
N LYS A 160 5.21 -2.34 21.19
CA LYS A 160 5.66 -2.67 22.56
C LYS A 160 6.28 -1.49 23.31
N ASP A 161 6.57 -0.40 22.60
CA ASP A 161 7.27 0.77 23.15
C ASP A 161 6.28 1.88 23.50
N ASP A 162 5.97 2.03 24.79
CA ASP A 162 5.04 3.04 25.30
C ASP A 162 5.62 4.46 25.30
N THR A 163 6.92 4.63 25.03
CA THR A 163 7.54 5.96 24.92
C THR A 163 7.21 6.68 23.60
N ILE A 164 6.76 5.91 22.60
CA ILE A 164 6.40 6.44 21.29
C ILE A 164 5.07 7.17 21.34
N LYS A 165 5.12 8.49 21.12
CA LYS A 165 3.96 9.38 21.14
C LYS A 165 3.25 9.48 19.79
N ASN A 166 3.98 9.33 18.68
CA ASN A 166 3.43 9.46 17.32
C ASN A 166 3.94 8.33 16.42
N VAL A 167 3.08 7.34 16.18
CA VAL A 167 3.43 6.15 15.38
C VAL A 167 3.59 6.48 13.89
N LYS A 168 2.87 7.48 13.35
CA LYS A 168 3.04 7.93 11.94
C LYS A 168 4.47 8.38 11.68
N THR A 169 5.06 9.14 12.61
CA THR A 169 6.45 9.61 12.51
C THR A 169 7.45 8.44 12.45
N ASP A 170 7.30 7.45 13.32
CA ASP A 170 8.19 6.29 13.33
C ASP A 170 7.99 5.36 12.14
N ILE A 171 6.75 5.21 11.64
CA ILE A 171 6.46 4.52 10.39
C ILE A 171 7.22 5.18 9.24
N CYS A 172 7.13 6.50 9.11
CA CYS A 172 7.79 7.23 8.02
C CYS A 172 9.31 7.14 8.09
N LYS A 173 9.92 7.34 9.27
CA LYS A 173 11.37 7.12 9.46
C LYS A 173 11.81 5.70 9.09
N SER A 174 10.96 4.72 9.37
CA SER A 174 11.25 3.32 9.04
C SER A 174 11.12 3.05 7.54
N LEU A 175 10.09 3.60 6.89
CA LEU A 175 9.90 3.51 5.45
C LEU A 175 11.05 4.17 4.67
N GLU A 176 11.54 5.33 5.10
CA GLU A 176 12.70 6.00 4.47
C GLU A 176 13.98 5.14 4.51
N LYS A 177 14.24 4.50 5.65
CA LYS A 177 15.35 3.54 5.78
C LYS A 177 15.16 2.35 4.84
N THR A 178 13.94 1.83 4.76
CA THR A 178 13.60 0.73 3.85
C THR A 178 13.75 1.14 2.38
N LYS A 179 13.40 2.37 2.00
CA LYS A 179 13.65 2.91 0.66
C LYS A 179 15.13 2.86 0.30
N THR A 180 16.01 3.25 1.22
CA THR A 180 17.46 3.19 0.97
C THR A 180 17.95 1.76 0.75
N CYS A 181 17.50 0.81 1.58
CA CYS A 181 17.78 -0.61 1.38
C CYS A 181 17.25 -1.10 0.02
N PHE A 182 15.99 -0.80 -0.28
CA PHE A 182 15.33 -1.18 -1.52
C PHE A 182 16.11 -0.70 -2.73
N LEU A 183 16.46 0.59 -2.81
CA LEU A 183 17.19 1.14 -3.95
C LEU A 183 18.57 0.50 -4.12
N ARG A 184 19.28 0.22 -3.02
CA ARG A 184 20.58 -0.46 -3.08
C ARG A 184 20.44 -1.87 -3.65
N GLU A 185 19.50 -2.66 -3.13
CA GLU A 185 19.31 -4.03 -3.61
C GLU A 185 18.69 -4.09 -5.01
N PHE A 186 17.89 -3.10 -5.40
CA PHE A 186 17.31 -3.04 -6.75
C PHE A 186 18.34 -2.69 -7.79
N LYS A 187 19.22 -1.73 -7.52
CA LYS A 187 20.33 -1.39 -8.42
C LYS A 187 21.30 -2.55 -8.65
N SER A 188 21.39 -3.50 -7.73
CA SER A 188 22.26 -4.68 -7.91
C SER A 188 21.66 -5.77 -8.78
N VAL A 189 20.35 -5.72 -9.06
CA VAL A 189 19.63 -6.76 -9.86
C VAL A 189 18.99 -6.19 -11.13
N CYS A 190 18.62 -4.92 -11.14
CA CYS A 190 18.02 -4.21 -12.26
C CYS A 190 18.98 -3.13 -12.74
N HIS A 191 19.46 -3.23 -13.98
CA HIS A 191 20.40 -2.27 -14.59
C HIS A 191 19.73 -1.32 -15.60
N ASN A 192 18.46 -1.54 -15.94
CA ASN A 192 17.71 -0.65 -16.83
C ASN A 192 17.25 0.59 -16.06
N ASP A 193 17.66 1.78 -16.51
CA ASP A 193 17.36 3.05 -15.85
C ASP A 193 15.86 3.39 -15.88
N VAL A 194 15.14 3.04 -16.94
CA VAL A 194 13.68 3.29 -17.03
C VAL A 194 12.97 2.43 -16.00
N THR A 195 13.32 1.15 -15.90
CA THR A 195 12.81 0.23 -14.87
C THR A 195 13.10 0.73 -13.46
N LEU A 196 14.34 1.13 -13.18
CA LEU A 196 14.75 1.69 -11.89
C LEU A 196 13.97 2.96 -11.54
N ASN A 197 13.86 3.89 -12.48
CA ASN A 197 13.15 5.15 -12.26
C ASN A 197 11.65 4.95 -12.04
N SER A 198 11.04 3.99 -12.75
CA SER A 198 9.64 3.61 -12.55
C SER A 198 9.41 3.03 -11.15
N ALA A 199 10.31 2.15 -10.69
CA ALA A 199 10.25 1.58 -9.35
C ALA A 199 10.46 2.65 -8.26
N VAL A 200 11.44 3.55 -8.43
CA VAL A 200 11.68 4.68 -7.51
C VAL A 200 10.44 5.57 -7.40
N GLY A 201 9.85 5.94 -8.53
CA GLY A 201 8.67 6.80 -8.55
C GLY A 201 7.47 6.17 -7.83
N PHE A 202 7.27 4.86 -7.99
CA PHE A 202 6.26 4.12 -7.24
C PHE A 202 6.55 4.13 -5.73
N TYR A 203 7.80 3.92 -5.32
CA TYR A 203 8.20 4.02 -3.90
C TYR A 203 8.01 5.41 -3.32
N ASP A 204 8.30 6.44 -4.09
CA ASP A 204 8.08 7.83 -3.68
C ASP A 204 6.61 8.15 -3.49
N ALA A 205 5.73 7.53 -4.29
CA ALA A 205 4.31 7.61 -4.09
C ALA A 205 3.88 6.94 -2.77
N VAL A 206 4.45 5.80 -2.43
CA VAL A 206 4.13 5.09 -1.16
C VAL A 206 4.65 5.85 0.07
N ILE A 207 5.84 6.43 0.00
CA ILE A 207 6.59 6.89 1.18
C ILE A 207 6.71 8.41 1.21
N THR A 208 7.36 8.97 0.19
CA THR A 208 7.82 10.36 0.22
C THR A 208 6.67 11.36 0.25
N LYS A 209 5.57 11.10 -0.47
CA LYS A 209 4.41 12.00 -0.48
C LYS A 209 3.61 11.98 0.83
N PRO A 210 3.23 10.81 1.40
CA PRO A 210 2.51 10.76 2.68
C PRO A 210 3.35 11.19 3.89
N CYS A 211 4.67 11.05 3.83
CA CYS A 211 5.58 11.39 4.92
C CYS A 211 6.17 12.82 4.84
N LYS A 212 5.82 13.62 3.82
CA LYS A 212 6.47 14.90 3.49
C LYS A 212 6.23 16.05 4.50
N HIS A 213 5.29 15.88 5.42
CA HIS A 213 4.85 16.91 6.38
C HIS A 213 5.04 16.47 7.84
N ILE A 214 6.04 15.61 8.10
CA ILE A 214 6.40 15.13 9.44
C ILE A 214 7.55 15.96 9.99
#